data_AF-A0A661DQX7-F1
#
_entry.id   AF-A0A661DQX7-F1
#
_cell.length_a   1.000
_cell.length_b   1.000
_cell.length_c   1.000
_cell.angle_alpha   90.00
_cell.angle_beta   90.00
_cell.angle_gamma   90.00
#
_symmetry.space_group_name_H-M   'P 1'
#
loop_
_entity.id
_entity.type
_entity.pdbx_description
1 polymer ?
#
loop_
_entity_poly.entity_id
_entity_poly.type
_entity_poly.pdbx_seq_one_letter_code
_entity_poly.pdbx_strand_id
1 'polypeptide(L)'
;KDVRSFVIADVPGLVEGAAEGAGLGFQFLRHLTRTRLLLHMVDMAPADVKQDPVESVLTINRELEHYSDALGSQDQWLVLNKMDLVPEDIREELCQEVLERLNWQGKVFRVSGQSGEGCDDLCEQIMDYLDDLKEAEQTKLESEQAEE
;
A
#
# COMPACT_ATOMS: atom_id res chain seq x y z
N LYS A 1 16.51 -5.02 24.72
CA LYS A 1 15.27 -4.67 24.00
C LYS A 1 15.27 -5.53 22.75
N ASP A 2 14.27 -6.37 22.57
CA ASP A 2 14.12 -7.09 21.30
C ASP A 2 13.98 -6.09 20.17
N VAL A 3 14.73 -6.31 19.10
CA VAL A 3 14.71 -5.46 17.91
C VAL A 3 13.56 -5.96 17.05
N ARG A 4 12.51 -5.14 16.92
CA ARG A 4 11.43 -5.39 15.97
C ARG A 4 11.89 -4.96 14.57
N SER A 5 11.58 -5.77 13.57
CA SER A 5 11.92 -5.48 12.18
C SER A 5 10.96 -6.16 11.22
N PHE A 6 10.76 -5.56 10.05
CA PHE A 6 10.00 -6.11 8.94
C PHE A 6 10.76 -5.86 7.63
N VAL A 7 10.34 -6.54 6.57
CA VAL A 7 10.93 -6.40 5.24
C VAL A 7 9.92 -5.70 4.34
N ILE A 8 10.36 -4.64 3.68
CA ILE A 8 9.63 -4.00 2.57
C ILE A 8 10.30 -4.46 1.28
N ALA A 9 9.48 -4.85 0.30
CA ALA A 9 9.92 -5.08 -1.06
C ALA A 9 9.18 -4.11 -1.97
N ASP A 10 9.93 -3.46 -2.85
CA ASP A 10 9.33 -2.64 -3.90
C ASP A 10 8.77 -3.53 -5.00
N VAL A 11 7.59 -3.18 -5.49
CA VAL A 11 6.93 -3.87 -6.60
C VAL A 11 7.20 -3.06 -7.85
N PRO A 12 8.11 -3.49 -8.74
CA PRO A 12 8.37 -2.76 -9.96
C PRO A 12 7.08 -2.65 -10.79
N GLY A 13 6.83 -1.43 -11.26
CA GLY A 13 5.58 -0.95 -11.83
C GLY A 13 4.73 -2.01 -12.52
N LEU A 14 3.58 -2.28 -11.91
CA LEU A 14 2.41 -2.85 -12.57
C LEU A 14 2.00 -1.84 -13.65
N VAL A 15 2.55 -2.05 -14.85
CA VAL A 15 2.19 -1.33 -16.06
C VAL A 15 1.18 -2.17 -16.83
N GLU A 16 0.36 -1.51 -17.64
CA GLU A 16 -0.62 -2.16 -18.51
C GLU A 16 -0.01 -3.40 -19.19
N GLY A 17 -0.62 -4.57 -18.96
CA GLY A 17 -0.15 -5.84 -19.48
C GLY A 17 0.73 -6.67 -18.53
N ALA A 18 0.96 -6.22 -17.28
CA ALA A 18 1.64 -7.02 -16.26
C ALA A 18 0.91 -8.35 -15.98
N ALA A 19 -0.42 -8.32 -16.00
CA ALA A 19 -1.29 -9.50 -15.83
C ALA A 19 -1.36 -10.38 -17.10
N GLU A 20 -1.10 -9.84 -18.30
CA GLU A 20 -1.20 -10.55 -19.59
C GLU A 20 0.03 -11.42 -19.91
N GLY A 21 0.98 -11.53 -18.98
CA GLY A 21 2.07 -12.50 -19.09
C GLY A 21 3.32 -12.00 -19.83
N ALA A 22 3.54 -10.69 -19.92
CA ALA A 22 4.79 -10.09 -20.39
C ALA A 22 5.95 -10.31 -19.38
N GLY A 23 6.28 -11.57 -19.08
CA GLY A 23 7.54 -12.07 -18.51
C GLY A 23 7.87 -11.75 -17.05
N LEU A 24 7.66 -10.50 -16.60
CA LEU A 24 8.10 -10.00 -15.29
C LEU A 24 6.93 -9.75 -14.34
N GLY A 25 5.87 -9.05 -14.76
CA GLY A 25 4.72 -8.67 -13.91
C GLY A 25 4.03 -9.86 -13.25
N PHE A 26 3.72 -10.91 -14.03
CA PHE A 26 3.10 -12.14 -13.51
C PHE A 26 3.93 -12.85 -12.42
N GLN A 27 5.26 -12.85 -12.55
CA GLN A 27 6.13 -13.47 -11.54
C GLN A 27 6.18 -12.63 -10.26
N PHE A 28 6.17 -11.30 -10.36
CA PHE A 28 6.10 -10.39 -9.21
C PHE A 28 4.76 -10.48 -8.47
N LEU A 29 3.65 -10.50 -9.21
CA LEU A 29 2.31 -10.67 -8.65
C LEU A 29 2.17 -11.96 -7.82
N ARG A 30 2.84 -13.04 -8.23
CA ARG A 30 2.89 -14.29 -7.44
C ARG A 30 3.64 -14.13 -6.11
N HIS A 31 4.59 -13.21 -6.01
CA HIS A 31 5.27 -12.93 -4.74
C HIS A 31 4.43 -12.00 -3.86
N LEU A 32 3.65 -11.12 -4.47
CA LEU A 32 2.74 -10.22 -3.76
C LEU A 32 1.66 -10.96 -2.96
N THR A 33 1.18 -12.11 -3.43
CA THR A 33 0.21 -12.93 -2.69
C THR A 33 0.74 -13.49 -1.36
N ARG A 34 2.05 -13.36 -1.08
CA ARG A 34 2.66 -13.75 0.19
C ARG A 34 2.91 -12.56 1.12
N THR A 35 2.62 -11.34 0.67
CA THR A 35 2.72 -10.14 1.50
C THR A 35 1.50 -10.06 2.42
N ARG A 36 1.67 -9.43 3.58
CA ARG A 36 0.60 -9.27 4.60
C ARG A 36 -0.09 -7.91 4.52
N LEU A 37 0.57 -6.95 3.89
CA LEU A 37 0.14 -5.56 3.77
C LEU A 37 0.66 -5.02 2.44
N LEU A 38 -0.20 -4.32 1.71
CA LEU A 38 0.17 -3.57 0.52
C LEU A 38 0.19 -2.08 0.86
N LEU A 39 1.25 -1.40 0.42
CA LEU A 39 1.36 0.06 0.51
C LEU A 39 1.17 0.64 -0.88
N HIS A 40 0.10 1.38 -1.05
CA HIS A 40 -0.23 2.02 -2.30
C HIS A 40 0.36 3.43 -2.32
N MET A 41 1.54 3.57 -2.92
CA MET A 41 2.24 4.85 -2.98
C MET A 41 1.67 5.75 -4.08
N VAL A 42 1.22 6.94 -3.69
CA VAL A 42 0.64 7.95 -4.59
C VAL A 42 1.53 9.17 -4.63
N ASP A 43 1.87 9.63 -5.83
CA ASP A 43 2.61 10.87 -6.01
C ASP A 43 1.66 12.07 -5.97
N MET A 44 1.77 12.91 -4.94
CA MET A 44 0.91 14.09 -4.78
C MET A 44 1.43 15.33 -5.51
N ALA A 45 2.63 15.26 -6.09
CA ALA A 45 3.23 16.34 -6.87
C ALA A 45 3.85 15.78 -8.16
N PRO A 46 3.02 15.21 -9.07
CA PRO A 46 3.51 14.65 -10.31
C PRO A 46 4.13 15.73 -11.19
N ALA A 47 5.25 15.41 -11.83
CA ALA A 47 5.94 16.33 -12.73
C ALA A 47 5.17 16.59 -14.03
N ASP A 48 4.35 15.63 -14.47
CA ASP A 48 3.44 15.77 -15.60
C ASP A 48 2.01 16.01 -15.08
N VAL A 49 1.44 17.16 -15.43
CA VAL A 49 0.08 17.58 -15.04
C VAL A 49 -1.00 16.63 -15.57
N LYS A 50 -0.69 15.80 -16.57
CA LYS A 50 -1.62 14.78 -17.08
C LYS A 50 -1.70 13.52 -16.22
N GLN A 51 -0.77 13.32 -15.30
CA GLN A 51 -0.80 12.17 -14.40
C GLN A 51 -1.72 12.49 -13.23
N ASP A 52 -2.93 11.93 -13.30
CA ASP A 52 -3.87 12.01 -12.20
C ASP A 52 -3.54 10.93 -11.14
N PRO A 53 -3.28 11.32 -9.87
CA PRO A 53 -3.02 10.36 -8.80
C PRO A 53 -4.16 9.35 -8.62
N VAL A 54 -5.41 9.76 -8.83
CA VAL A 54 -6.60 8.90 -8.66
C VAL A 54 -6.63 7.81 -9.74
N GLU A 55 -6.41 8.19 -11.01
CA GLU A 55 -6.37 7.24 -12.14
C GLU A 55 -5.26 6.20 -11.96
N SER A 56 -4.11 6.63 -11.44
CA SER A 56 -2.97 5.75 -11.17
C SER A 56 -3.34 4.66 -10.16
N VAL A 57 -4.01 5.04 -9.06
CA VAL A 57 -4.48 4.10 -8.04
C VAL A 57 -5.51 3.13 -8.59
N LEU A 58 -6.51 3.65 -9.32
CA LEU A 58 -7.58 2.83 -9.90
C LEU A 58 -7.02 1.82 -10.91
N THR A 59 -6.03 2.22 -11.71
CA THR A 59 -5.38 1.34 -12.68
C THR A 59 -4.70 0.16 -11.98
N ILE A 60 -3.88 0.45 -10.97
CA ILE A 60 -3.18 -0.59 -10.20
C ILE A 60 -4.19 -1.52 -9.52
N ASN A 61 -5.25 -0.99 -8.90
CA ASN A 61 -6.25 -1.81 -8.22
C ASN A 61 -6.96 -2.77 -9.19
N ARG A 62 -7.32 -2.30 -10.40
CA ARG A 62 -7.91 -3.16 -11.43
C ARG A 62 -6.96 -4.28 -11.86
N GLU A 63 -5.66 -4.01 -11.93
CA GLU A 63 -4.67 -5.05 -12.27
C GLU A 63 -4.53 -6.09 -11.15
N LEU A 64 -4.53 -5.66 -9.88
CA LEU A 64 -4.50 -6.57 -8.72
C LEU A 64 -5.75 -7.48 -8.69
N GLU A 65 -6.93 -6.91 -8.91
CA GLU A 65 -8.20 -7.64 -9.02
C GLU A 65 -8.18 -8.62 -10.19
N HIS A 66 -7.69 -8.19 -11.36
CA HIS A 66 -7.62 -9.04 -12.55
C HIS A 66 -6.68 -10.24 -12.36
N TYR A 67 -5.60 -10.06 -11.58
CA TYR A 67 -4.67 -11.15 -11.28
C TYR A 67 -5.26 -12.19 -10.31
N SER A 68 -5.86 -11.73 -9.20
CA SER A 68 -6.55 -12.62 -8.26
C SER A 68 -7.44 -11.87 -7.28
N ASP A 69 -8.64 -12.41 -7.03
CA ASP A 69 -9.58 -11.88 -6.04
C ASP A 69 -8.95 -11.72 -4.64
N ALA A 70 -8.08 -12.65 -4.25
CA ALA A 70 -7.39 -12.60 -2.96
C ALA A 70 -6.43 -11.40 -2.83
N LEU A 71 -5.78 -11.00 -3.92
CA LEU A 71 -4.87 -9.85 -3.93
C LEU A 71 -5.64 -8.53 -4.02
N GLY A 72 -6.73 -8.49 -4.79
CA GLY A 72 -7.61 -7.32 -4.86
C GLY A 72 -8.31 -7.01 -3.53
N SER A 73 -8.60 -8.04 -2.73
CA SER A 73 -9.20 -7.91 -1.40
C SER A 73 -8.20 -7.78 -0.25
N GLN A 74 -6.90 -7.83 -0.53
CA GLN A 74 -5.86 -7.69 0.49
C GLN A 74 -5.88 -6.29 1.11
N ASP A 75 -5.55 -6.19 2.40
CA ASP A 75 -5.47 -4.90 3.08
C ASP A 75 -4.42 -3.99 2.43
N GLN A 76 -4.88 -2.82 2.01
CA GLN A 76 -4.10 -1.79 1.34
C GLN A 76 -4.13 -0.50 2.16
N TRP A 77 -2.97 0.12 2.36
CA TRP A 77 -2.85 1.46 2.93
C TRP A 77 -2.44 2.44 1.86
N LEU A 78 -3.12 3.58 1.81
CA LEU A 78 -2.79 4.65 0.88
C LEU A 78 -1.67 5.49 1.47
N VAL A 79 -0.59 5.69 0.72
CA VAL A 79 0.57 6.47 1.14
C VAL A 79 0.75 7.63 0.18
N LEU A 80 0.26 8.81 0.58
CA LEU A 80 0.37 10.06 -0.16
C LEU A 80 1.80 10.60 0.01
N ASN A 81 2.63 10.43 -1.01
CA ASN A 81 4.05 10.77 -1.01
C ASN A 81 4.32 12.13 -1.68
N LYS A 82 5.53 12.67 -1.45
CA LYS A 82 6.00 13.98 -1.91
C LYS A 82 5.23 15.17 -1.36
N MET A 83 4.71 15.03 -0.14
CA MET A 83 3.98 16.11 0.54
C MET A 83 4.83 17.37 0.73
N ASP A 84 6.16 17.24 0.76
CA ASP A 84 7.10 18.36 0.81
C ASP A 84 7.01 19.32 -0.39
N LEU A 85 6.57 18.82 -1.55
CA LEU A 85 6.42 19.61 -2.77
C LEU A 85 5.04 20.27 -2.88
N VAL A 86 4.07 19.83 -2.08
CA VAL A 86 2.72 20.38 -2.06
C VAL A 86 2.70 21.61 -1.15
N PRO A 87 2.18 22.77 -1.60
CA PRO A 87 2.03 23.96 -0.75
C PRO A 87 1.08 23.71 0.43
N GLU A 88 1.50 24.11 1.63
CA GLU A 88 0.80 23.80 2.90
C GLU A 88 -0.66 24.28 2.93
N ASP A 89 -0.95 25.39 2.26
CA ASP A 89 -2.28 25.99 2.15
C ASP A 89 -3.29 25.16 1.35
N ILE A 90 -2.82 24.28 0.45
CA ILE A 90 -3.68 23.41 -0.38
C ILE A 90 -3.56 21.92 -0.04
N ARG A 91 -2.63 21.54 0.85
CA ARG A 91 -2.35 20.12 1.18
C ARG A 91 -3.60 19.36 1.62
N GLU A 92 -4.37 19.93 2.54
CA GLU A 92 -5.53 19.26 3.11
C GLU A 92 -6.64 19.07 2.08
N GLU A 93 -6.94 20.12 1.31
CA GLU A 93 -7.94 20.09 0.24
C GLU A 93 -7.58 19.05 -0.83
N LEU A 94 -6.34 19.04 -1.28
CA LEU A 94 -5.87 18.09 -2.30
C LEU A 94 -5.92 16.64 -1.80
N CYS A 95 -5.50 16.39 -0.55
CA CYS A 95 -5.61 15.05 0.04
C CYS A 95 -7.07 14.61 0.13
N GLN A 96 -7.96 15.48 0.58
CA GLN A 96 -9.37 15.18 0.72
C GLN A 96 -10.02 14.91 -0.65
N GLU A 97 -9.70 15.71 -1.67
CA GLU A 97 -10.18 15.48 -3.04
C GLU A 97 -9.79 14.09 -3.55
N VAL A 98 -8.52 13.69 -3.37
CA VAL A 98 -8.04 12.36 -3.78
C VAL A 98 -8.78 11.25 -3.05
N LEU A 99 -8.98 11.38 -1.74
CA LEU A 99 -9.68 10.38 -0.93
C LEU A 99 -11.16 10.25 -1.30
N GLU A 100 -11.84 11.37 -1.54
CA GLU A 100 -13.24 11.40 -1.96
C GLU A 100 -13.42 10.79 -3.34
N ARG A 101 -12.54 11.13 -4.30
CA ARG A 101 -12.57 10.58 -5.66
C ARG A 101 -12.27 9.08 -5.70
N LEU A 102 -11.41 8.60 -4.81
CA LEU A 102 -11.14 7.17 -4.64
C LEU A 102 -12.21 6.44 -3.81
N ASN A 103 -13.07 7.17 -3.10
CA ASN A 103 -13.95 6.64 -2.07
C ASN A 103 -13.19 5.73 -1.08
N TRP A 104 -11.99 6.15 -0.69
CA TRP A 104 -11.06 5.32 0.08
C TRP A 104 -11.51 5.18 1.54
N GLN A 105 -11.56 3.94 2.03
CA GLN A 105 -12.00 3.62 3.40
C GLN A 105 -10.86 3.06 4.27
N GLY A 106 -9.70 2.78 3.68
CA GLY A 106 -8.53 2.22 4.37
C GLY A 106 -7.72 3.28 5.11
N LYS A 107 -6.63 2.85 5.76
CA LYS A 107 -5.67 3.77 6.38
C LYS A 107 -4.99 4.62 5.31
N VAL A 108 -4.70 5.87 5.66
CA VAL A 108 -4.05 6.86 4.79
C VAL A 108 -2.91 7.50 5.55
N PHE A 109 -1.75 7.57 4.90
CA PHE A 109 -0.55 8.20 5.44
C PHE A 109 -0.08 9.30 4.51
N ARG A 110 0.42 10.39 5.09
CA ARG A 110 1.01 11.51 4.38
C ARG A 110 2.50 11.49 4.67
N VAL A 111 3.32 11.34 3.63
CA VAL A 111 4.76 11.17 3.79
C VAL A 111 5.55 11.98 2.78
N SER A 112 6.83 12.16 3.10
CA SER A 112 7.83 12.63 2.16
C SER A 112 9.04 11.72 2.27
N GLY A 113 9.24 10.86 1.28
CA GLY A 113 10.45 10.02 1.23
C GLY A 113 11.75 10.82 1.14
N GLN A 114 11.70 12.08 0.69
CA GLN A 114 12.87 12.95 0.55
C GLN A 114 13.26 13.63 1.87
N SER A 115 12.29 14.10 2.65
CA SER A 115 12.53 14.79 3.93
C SER A 115 12.46 13.85 5.14
N GLY A 116 11.82 12.69 5.00
CA GLY A 116 11.52 11.76 6.09
C GLY A 116 10.23 12.08 6.85
N GLU A 117 9.52 13.17 6.50
CA GLU A 117 8.26 13.54 7.14
C GLU A 117 7.24 12.39 7.03
N GLY A 118 6.63 12.02 8.16
CA GLY A 118 5.61 10.97 8.24
C GLY A 118 6.13 9.53 8.08
N CYS A 119 7.40 9.32 7.73
CA CYS A 119 7.94 7.98 7.50
C CYS A 119 8.10 7.17 8.80
N ASP A 120 8.47 7.81 9.91
CA ASP A 120 8.63 7.13 11.20
C ASP A 120 7.29 6.62 11.74
N ASP A 121 6.24 7.46 11.69
CA ASP A 121 4.87 7.09 12.08
C ASP A 121 4.32 5.98 11.17
N LEU A 122 4.54 6.07 9.86
CA LEU A 122 4.19 4.99 8.93
C LEU A 122 4.88 3.67 9.32
N CYS A 123 6.18 3.69 9.62
CA CYS A 123 6.91 2.49 10.02
C CYS A 123 6.41 1.90 11.34
N GLU A 124 6.11 2.74 12.33
CA GLU A 124 5.56 2.33 13.62
C GLU A 124 4.20 1.66 13.45
N GLN A 125 3.31 2.28 12.67
CA GLN A 125 1.98 1.74 12.39
C GLN A 125 2.06 0.41 11.62
N ILE A 126 2.96 0.28 10.64
CA ILE A 126 3.19 -0.99 9.94
C ILE A 126 3.67 -2.07 10.92
N MET A 127 4.60 -1.73 11.82
CA MET A 127 5.12 -2.67 12.81
C MET A 127 4.02 -3.20 13.71
N ASP A 128 3.21 -2.31 14.28
CA ASP A 128 2.13 -2.68 15.18
C ASP A 128 1.07 -3.52 14.44
N TYR A 129 0.72 -3.15 13.23
CA TYR A 129 -0.20 -3.94 12.39
C TYR A 129 0.31 -5.36 12.09
N LEU A 130 1.60 -5.50 11.77
CA LEU A 130 2.19 -6.81 11.49
C LEU A 130 2.30 -7.67 12.74
N ASP A 131 2.49 -7.07 13.91
CA ASP A 131 2.52 -7.78 15.18
C ASP A 131 1.11 -8.26 15.58
N ASP A 132 0.09 -7.40 15.45
CA ASP A 132 -1.33 -7.77 15.66
C ASP A 132 -1.74 -8.97 14.78
N LEU A 133 -1.33 -8.96 13.50
CA LEU A 133 -1.61 -10.07 12.58
C LEU A 133 -0.94 -11.37 13.02
N LYS A 134 0.31 -11.32 13.51
CA LYS A 134 1.01 -12.52 13.99
C LYS A 134 0.33 -13.08 15.23
N GLU A 135 -0.06 -12.22 16.17
CA GLU A 135 -0.75 -12.65 17.40
C GLU A 135 -2.10 -13.30 17.09
N ALA A 136 -2.86 -12.73 16.14
CA ALA A 136 -4.12 -13.30 15.68
C ALA A 136 -3.94 -14.67 15.00
N GLU A 137 -2.92 -14.81 14.14
CA GLU A 137 -2.58 -16.09 13.50
C GLU A 137 -2.19 -17.15 14.53
N GLN A 138 -1.37 -16.78 15.52
CA GLN A 138 -0.89 -17.70 16.54
C GLN A 138 -2.03 -18.17 17.46
N THR A 139 -2.90 -17.24 17.87
CA THR A 139 -4.09 -17.57 18.66
C THR A 139 -5.01 -18.54 17.92
N LYS A 140 -5.19 -18.33 16.61
CA LYS A 140 -6.01 -19.21 15.77
C LYS A 140 -5.43 -20.62 15.67
N LEU A 141 -4.12 -20.74 15.42
CA LEU A 141 -3.41 -22.02 15.39
C LEU A 141 -3.52 -22.79 16.71
N GLU A 142 -3.35 -22.09 17.85
CA GLU A 142 -3.47 -22.69 19.18
C GLU A 142 -4.90 -23.18 19.47
N SER A 143 -5.92 -22.46 19.01
CA SER A 143 -7.32 -22.89 19.15
C SER A 143 -7.67 -24.12 18.30
N GLU A 144 -7.18 -24.18 17.06
CA GLU A 144 -7.42 -25.32 16.15
C GLU A 144 -6.74 -26.60 16.68
N GLN A 145 -5.55 -26.47 17.27
CA GLN A 145 -4.81 -27.58 17.88
C GLN A 145 -5.39 -28.05 19.22
N ALA A 146 -6.15 -27.20 19.92
CA ALA A 146 -6.82 -27.56 21.16
C ALA A 146 -8.18 -28.27 20.93
N GLU A 147 -8.73 -28.16 19.72
CA GLU A 147 -9.99 -28.79 19.32
C GLU A 147 -9.80 -30.17 18.62
N GLU A 148 -8.57 -30.52 18.21
CA GLU A 148 -8.17 -31.87 17.74
C GLU A 148 -7.74 -32.81 18.88
#